data_AF-A0A1D8P836-F1
#
_entry.id   AF-A0A1D8P836-F1
#
_cell.length_a   1.000
_cell.length_b   1.000
_cell.length_c   1.000
_cell.angle_alpha   90.00
_cell.angle_beta   90.00
_cell.angle_gamma   90.00
#
_symmetry.space_group_name_H-M   'P 1'
#
loop_
_entity.id
_entity.type
_entity.pdbx_description
1 polymer ?
#
loop_
_entity_poly.entity_id
_entity_poly.type
_entity_poly.pdbx_seq_one_letter_code
_entity_poly.pdbx_strand_id
1 'polypeptide(L)'
;MKRNLKSYTNFLNELLVLERFYFATKYSYEQTENVINFVRNKKLKFAQETEFGLTVDKPNPFSVKKRARTTRRNIILEIIYVRIVSALEVLLVDLIRDVFLITKDPFKRQDIKHQFSQGELLSLDSTTSILNMIINKECRKLSSGGYNDIVKYYKRHFNIDIGSFHPGNKRMEEIHDRRHLLVHKLGKTDKAYRKKYNTTSTSVLINEEYLLEAISDLRTFSSLLKNQLDYRLNNDFTKTDKKEFKSKKTRIIELTHPENYEFEFLSKDYEFWAGDEFCKSNSIVKKVDKIDSETTKLEVFGETQVLRAFLRLIRRRCKKNGFEFKEKKQSNNGTNVEYSQKLLDEDLILKIKNELPEQPWEKGIHKIVAKKLNISNKISSSGIQQLIANGDFKMQIDGKIIE
;
A
#
# COMPACT_ATOMS: atom_id res chain seq x y z
N MET A 1 -13.24 6.30 5.42
CA MET A 1 -13.16 4.90 5.89
C MET A 1 -11.79 4.69 6.54
N LYS A 2 -11.71 4.34 7.84
CA LYS A 2 -10.42 4.01 8.47
C LYS A 2 -9.94 2.67 7.90
N ARG A 3 -8.81 2.65 7.20
CA ARG A 3 -8.20 1.40 6.73
C ARG A 3 -7.57 0.71 7.93
N ASN A 4 -7.79 -0.61 8.05
CA ASN A 4 -7.18 -1.41 9.09
C ASN A 4 -5.89 -2.01 8.54
N LEU A 5 -4.75 -1.42 8.88
CA LEU A 5 -3.43 -1.98 8.56
C LEU A 5 -3.19 -3.14 9.51
N LYS A 6 -3.20 -4.37 8.98
CA LYS A 6 -3.10 -5.61 9.76
C LYS A 6 -1.84 -5.62 10.63
N SER A 7 -0.72 -5.14 10.09
CA SER A 7 0.57 -5.12 10.78
C SER A 7 0.57 -4.21 12.00
N TYR A 8 -0.11 -3.05 11.91
CA TYR A 8 -0.28 -2.14 13.04
C TYR A 8 -1.09 -2.77 14.18
N THR A 9 -2.19 -3.44 13.84
CA THR A 9 -3.02 -4.14 14.82
C THR A 9 -2.25 -5.29 15.49
N ASN A 10 -1.47 -6.05 14.72
CA ASN A 10 -0.61 -7.11 15.26
C ASN A 10 0.42 -6.55 16.25
N PHE A 11 1.08 -5.44 15.90
CA PHE A 11 2.05 -4.80 16.78
C PHE A 11 1.42 -4.29 18.09
N LEU A 12 0.26 -3.66 18.03
CA LEU A 12 -0.44 -3.21 19.24
C LEU A 12 -0.83 -4.37 20.15
N ASN A 13 -1.28 -5.48 19.57
CA ASN A 13 -1.58 -6.69 20.31
C ASN A 13 -0.33 -7.26 20.98
N GLU A 14 0.80 -7.32 20.27
CA GLU A 14 2.07 -7.80 20.83
C GLU A 14 2.57 -6.90 21.97
N LEU A 15 2.51 -5.57 21.79
CA LEU A 15 2.82 -4.59 22.84
C LEU A 15 1.97 -4.82 24.10
N LEU A 16 0.67 -4.99 23.93
CA LEU A 16 -0.27 -5.21 25.03
C LEU A 16 -0.04 -6.55 25.73
N VAL A 17 0.26 -7.62 24.99
CA VAL A 17 0.63 -8.92 25.55
C VAL A 17 1.91 -8.80 26.38
N LEU A 18 2.92 -8.10 25.90
CA LEU A 18 4.20 -7.93 26.57
C LEU A 18 4.10 -7.03 27.81
N GLU A 19 3.30 -5.97 27.73
CA GLU A 19 2.98 -5.12 28.88
C GLU A 19 2.22 -5.90 29.96
N ARG A 20 1.22 -6.71 29.59
CA ARG A 20 0.51 -7.58 30.53
C ARG A 20 1.43 -8.64 31.13
N PHE A 21 2.28 -9.25 30.32
CA PHE A 21 3.28 -10.22 30.78
C PHE A 21 4.23 -9.59 31.79
N TYR A 22 4.67 -8.35 31.53
CA TYR A 22 5.49 -7.57 32.46
C TYR A 22 4.79 -7.39 33.81
N PHE A 23 3.57 -6.85 33.83
CA PHE A 23 2.83 -6.60 35.07
C PHE A 23 2.49 -7.88 35.83
N ALA A 24 2.07 -8.95 35.14
CA ALA A 24 1.81 -10.24 35.76
C ALA A 24 3.08 -10.82 36.41
N THR A 25 4.23 -10.69 35.72
CA THR A 25 5.52 -11.14 36.24
C THR A 25 5.95 -10.32 37.44
N LYS A 26 5.83 -8.98 37.38
CA LYS A 26 6.11 -8.08 38.51
C LYS A 26 5.28 -8.46 39.74
N TYR A 27 3.97 -8.63 39.56
CA TYR A 27 3.07 -9.05 40.62
C TYR A 27 3.48 -10.41 41.22
N SER A 28 3.81 -11.40 40.39
CA SER A 28 4.28 -12.71 40.85
C SER A 28 5.56 -12.61 41.70
N TYR A 29 6.51 -11.76 41.31
CA TYR A 29 7.71 -11.49 42.12
C TYR A 29 7.37 -10.84 43.46
N GLU A 30 6.51 -9.82 43.47
CA GLU A 30 6.09 -9.13 44.71
C GLU A 30 5.37 -10.08 45.67
N GLN A 31 4.45 -10.91 45.17
CA GLN A 31 3.78 -11.93 45.98
C GLN A 31 4.78 -12.96 46.54
N THR A 32 5.72 -13.40 45.71
CA THR A 32 6.77 -14.32 46.15
C THR A 32 7.64 -13.69 47.24
N GLU A 33 8.01 -12.41 47.12
CA GLU A 33 8.75 -11.69 48.15
C GLU A 33 7.96 -11.55 49.45
N ASN A 34 6.67 -11.26 49.38
CA ASN A 34 5.79 -11.20 50.55
C ASN A 34 5.74 -12.54 51.29
N VAL A 35 5.58 -13.65 50.56
CA VAL A 35 5.59 -15.00 51.14
C VAL A 35 6.95 -15.32 51.78
N ILE A 36 8.05 -15.03 51.09
CA ILE A 36 9.41 -15.26 51.61
C ILE A 36 9.64 -14.45 52.90
N ASN A 37 9.24 -13.18 52.91
CA ASN A 37 9.38 -12.30 54.07
C ASN A 37 8.52 -12.78 55.24
N PHE A 38 7.28 -13.22 54.97
CA PHE A 38 6.39 -13.79 55.98
C PHE A 38 6.98 -15.05 56.62
N VAL A 39 7.45 -16.00 55.80
CA VAL A 39 8.08 -17.24 56.29
C VAL A 39 9.33 -16.92 57.13
N ARG A 40 10.16 -15.98 56.68
CA ARG A 40 11.36 -15.53 57.40
C ARG A 40 11.02 -14.90 58.75
N ASN A 41 10.05 -13.98 58.79
CA ASN A 41 9.65 -13.28 60.01
C ASN A 41 9.01 -14.23 61.01
N LYS A 42 8.23 -15.22 60.55
CA LYS A 42 7.59 -16.22 61.41
C LYS A 42 8.47 -17.44 61.72
N LYS A 43 9.73 -17.48 61.25
CA LYS A 43 10.66 -18.62 61.38
C LYS A 43 10.03 -19.97 60.98
N LEU A 44 9.12 -19.95 60.00
CA LEU A 44 8.41 -21.16 59.56
C LEU A 44 9.38 -22.03 58.74
N LYS A 45 9.39 -23.34 59.01
CA LYS A 45 10.07 -24.30 58.15
C LYS A 45 9.19 -24.53 56.91
N PHE A 46 9.73 -24.36 55.70
CA PHE A 46 9.04 -24.84 54.49
C PHE A 46 8.86 -26.34 54.65
N ALA A 47 7.61 -26.81 54.71
CA ALA A 47 7.30 -28.23 54.93
C ALA A 47 7.99 -29.10 53.88
N GLN A 48 8.58 -30.21 54.34
CA GLN A 48 9.15 -31.26 53.50
C GLN A 48 8.03 -32.10 52.86
N GLU A 49 8.34 -32.57 51.65
CA GLU A 49 7.65 -33.58 50.83
C GLU A 49 6.38 -33.16 50.07
N THR A 50 6.51 -33.18 48.74
CA THR A 50 5.40 -33.33 47.79
C THR A 50 5.16 -34.83 47.57
N GLU A 51 3.91 -35.28 47.51
CA GLU A 51 3.42 -36.68 47.40
C GLU A 51 4.01 -37.54 46.25
N PHE A 52 4.91 -37.02 45.43
CA PHE A 52 5.44 -37.67 44.22
C PHE A 52 6.87 -38.22 44.31
N GLY A 53 7.46 -38.34 45.51
CA GLY A 53 8.69 -39.14 45.71
C GLY A 53 9.96 -38.67 44.98
N LEU A 54 9.98 -37.47 44.38
CA LEU A 54 11.17 -36.88 43.78
C LEU A 54 11.91 -36.02 44.81
N THR A 55 13.01 -36.54 45.37
CA THR A 55 14.01 -35.76 46.12
C THR A 55 14.86 -34.95 45.14
N VAL A 56 14.31 -33.84 44.66
CA VAL A 56 15.16 -32.76 44.17
C VAL A 56 15.68 -32.06 45.41
N ASP A 57 17.00 -32.05 45.64
CA ASP A 57 17.64 -31.12 46.56
C ASP A 57 17.27 -29.70 46.12
N LYS A 58 16.14 -29.19 46.60
CA LYS A 58 15.68 -27.85 46.25
C LYS A 58 16.77 -26.91 46.72
N PRO A 59 17.38 -26.09 45.84
CA PRO A 59 18.27 -25.04 46.30
C PRO A 59 17.48 -24.25 47.33
N ASN A 60 18.04 -24.13 48.54
CA ASN A 60 17.37 -23.47 49.66
C ASN A 60 16.72 -22.17 49.11
N PRO A 61 15.40 -21.98 49.21
CA PRO A 61 14.75 -20.78 48.67
C PRO A 61 15.34 -19.47 49.24
N PHE A 62 16.05 -19.56 50.38
CA PHE A 62 16.82 -18.51 51.00
C PHE A 62 18.30 -18.43 50.58
N SER A 63 18.87 -19.46 49.94
CA SER A 63 20.23 -19.43 49.35
C SER A 63 20.28 -18.72 47.99
N VAL A 64 19.13 -18.41 47.38
CA VAL A 64 19.04 -17.48 46.26
C VAL A 64 19.40 -16.08 46.77
N LYS A 65 20.71 -15.77 46.76
CA LYS A 65 21.30 -14.50 47.17
C LYS A 65 20.51 -13.34 46.56
N LYS A 66 20.33 -12.24 47.30
CA LYS A 66 19.69 -10.98 46.84
C LYS A 66 20.14 -10.57 45.43
N ARG A 67 21.42 -10.79 45.12
CA ARG A 67 22.04 -10.58 43.79
C ARG A 67 21.36 -11.37 42.67
N ALA A 68 21.06 -12.65 42.87
CA ALA A 68 20.39 -13.49 41.87
C ALA A 68 18.94 -13.04 41.61
N ARG A 69 18.27 -12.43 42.58
CA ARG A 69 16.91 -11.87 42.40
C ARG A 69 16.92 -10.63 41.52
N THR A 70 17.81 -9.67 41.82
CA THR A 70 18.01 -8.48 41.00
C THR A 70 18.42 -8.85 39.57
N THR A 71 19.32 -9.83 39.42
CA THR A 71 19.74 -10.33 38.10
C THR A 71 18.57 -10.92 37.31
N ARG A 72 17.69 -11.73 37.92
CA ARG A 72 16.53 -12.31 37.23
C ARG A 72 15.52 -11.25 36.79
N ARG A 73 15.22 -10.25 37.64
CA ARG A 73 14.34 -9.13 37.27
C ARG A 73 14.88 -8.37 36.06
N ASN A 74 16.17 -8.06 36.06
CA ASN A 74 16.81 -7.35 34.95
C ASN A 74 16.79 -8.17 33.65
N ILE A 75 17.05 -9.48 33.72
CA ILE A 75 16.96 -10.37 32.54
C ILE A 75 15.57 -10.33 31.92
N ILE A 76 14.51 -10.33 32.73
CA ILE A 76 13.13 -10.27 32.22
C ILE A 76 12.85 -8.92 31.56
N LEU A 77 13.29 -7.81 32.15
CA LEU A 77 13.19 -6.49 31.55
C LEU A 77 13.91 -6.43 30.19
N GLU A 78 15.12 -7.00 30.11
CA GLU A 78 15.90 -7.09 28.88
C GLU A 78 15.20 -7.95 27.81
N ILE A 79 14.64 -9.10 28.17
CA ILE A 79 13.91 -9.97 27.23
C ILE A 79 12.68 -9.26 26.67
N ILE A 80 11.88 -8.63 27.54
CA ILE A 80 10.69 -7.89 27.14
C ILE A 80 11.09 -6.74 26.22
N TYR A 81 12.12 -5.98 26.60
CA TYR A 81 12.65 -4.90 25.79
C TYR A 81 13.08 -5.37 24.39
N VAL A 82 13.91 -6.41 24.30
CA VAL A 82 14.37 -6.98 23.02
C VAL A 82 13.18 -7.38 22.15
N ARG A 83 12.15 -8.00 22.74
CA ARG A 83 10.97 -8.47 22.01
C ARG A 83 10.11 -7.32 21.50
N ILE A 84 9.92 -6.26 22.28
CA ILE A 84 9.13 -5.08 21.86
C ILE A 84 9.84 -4.33 20.73
N VAL A 85 11.15 -4.12 20.83
CA VAL A 85 11.93 -3.46 19.76
C VAL A 85 11.93 -4.31 18.49
N SER A 86 12.06 -5.63 18.62
CA SER A 86 11.97 -6.54 17.46
C SER A 86 10.58 -6.55 16.82
N ALA A 87 9.51 -6.44 17.62
CA ALA A 87 8.14 -6.30 17.12
C ALA A 87 7.95 -5.00 16.32
N LEU A 88 8.60 -3.91 16.73
CA LEU A 88 8.59 -2.66 15.98
C LEU A 88 9.34 -2.81 14.63
N GLU A 89 10.49 -3.47 14.61
CA GLU A 89 11.24 -3.71 13.37
C GLU A 89 10.39 -4.49 12.36
N VAL A 90 9.66 -5.51 12.83
CA VAL A 90 8.70 -6.26 12.02
C VAL A 90 7.58 -5.36 11.53
N LEU A 91 6.96 -4.56 12.40
CA LEU A 91 5.92 -3.59 12.03
C LEU A 91 6.39 -2.68 10.90
N LEU A 92 7.58 -2.08 11.04
CA LEU A 92 8.11 -1.10 10.10
C LEU A 92 8.27 -1.67 8.69
N VAL A 93 8.64 -2.95 8.58
CA VAL A 93 8.77 -3.65 7.30
C VAL A 93 7.42 -4.15 6.80
N ASP A 94 6.56 -4.70 7.67
CA ASP A 94 5.27 -5.25 7.28
C ASP A 94 4.27 -4.17 6.84
N LEU A 95 4.37 -2.96 7.39
CA LEU A 95 3.59 -1.82 6.90
C LEU A 95 3.87 -1.50 5.43
N ILE A 96 5.08 -1.74 4.95
CA ILE A 96 5.43 -1.58 3.52
C ILE A 96 4.64 -2.59 2.69
N ARG A 97 4.50 -3.83 3.17
CA ARG A 97 3.68 -4.87 2.52
C ARG A 97 2.20 -4.50 2.54
N ASP A 98 1.69 -4.00 3.66
CA ASP A 98 0.30 -3.54 3.76
C ASP A 98 0.02 -2.42 2.75
N VAL A 99 0.93 -1.43 2.64
CA VAL A 99 0.83 -0.36 1.63
C VAL A 99 0.86 -0.95 0.23
N PHE A 100 1.78 -1.87 -0.07
CA PHE A 100 1.88 -2.53 -1.37
C PHE A 100 0.61 -3.30 -1.77
N LEU A 101 -0.04 -3.97 -0.81
CA LEU A 101 -1.32 -4.65 -1.02
C LEU A 101 -2.42 -3.65 -1.42
N ILE A 102 -2.44 -2.46 -0.81
CA ILE A 102 -3.42 -1.41 -1.08
C ILE A 102 -3.13 -0.68 -2.39
N THR A 103 -1.89 -0.24 -2.60
CA THR A 103 -1.46 0.53 -3.78
C THR A 103 -0.02 0.23 -4.17
N LYS A 104 0.25 0.22 -5.48
CA LYS A 104 1.57 -0.11 -6.03
C LYS A 104 2.33 1.17 -6.41
N ASP A 105 1.68 2.33 -6.35
CA ASP A 105 2.23 3.59 -6.85
C ASP A 105 3.54 4.02 -6.19
N PRO A 106 3.73 3.90 -4.85
CA PRO A 106 5.02 4.21 -4.21
C PRO A 106 6.20 3.38 -4.73
N PHE A 107 5.91 2.23 -5.35
CA PHE A 107 6.87 1.23 -5.78
C PHE A 107 7.11 1.26 -7.30
N LYS A 108 6.38 2.09 -8.06
CA LYS A 108 6.55 2.25 -9.53
C LYS A 108 7.71 3.19 -9.87
N ARG A 109 8.88 2.96 -9.26
CA ARG A 109 10.06 3.81 -9.43
C ARG A 109 10.85 3.43 -10.67
N GLN A 110 11.25 4.43 -11.46
CA GLN A 110 12.04 4.23 -12.67
C GLN A 110 13.55 4.10 -12.40
N ASP A 111 14.00 4.57 -11.23
CA ASP A 111 15.42 4.55 -10.85
C ASP A 111 15.87 3.21 -10.26
N ILE A 112 14.93 2.35 -9.85
CA ILE A 112 15.23 1.02 -9.29
C ILE A 112 15.04 -0.03 -10.38
N LYS A 113 16.14 -0.69 -10.76
CA LYS A 113 16.12 -1.80 -11.72
C LYS A 113 16.37 -3.12 -10.98
N HIS A 114 15.39 -4.02 -11.02
CA HIS A 114 15.58 -5.38 -10.57
C HIS A 114 16.06 -6.24 -11.75
N GLN A 115 17.19 -6.90 -11.58
CA GLN A 115 17.69 -7.90 -12.52
C GLN A 115 17.13 -9.27 -12.14
N PHE A 116 16.69 -10.00 -13.16
CA PHE A 116 16.21 -11.38 -13.06
C PHE A 116 16.87 -12.19 -14.17
N SER A 117 17.26 -13.41 -13.88
CA SER A 117 17.72 -14.33 -14.94
C SER A 117 16.53 -14.78 -15.80
N GLN A 118 16.81 -15.23 -17.03
CA GLN A 118 15.78 -15.80 -17.90
C GLN A 118 15.10 -17.01 -17.25
N GLY A 119 15.88 -17.88 -16.60
CA GLY A 119 15.34 -19.05 -15.89
C GLY A 119 14.42 -18.68 -14.72
N GLU A 120 14.76 -17.62 -13.97
CA GLU A 120 13.89 -17.09 -12.91
C GLU A 120 12.59 -16.50 -13.46
N LEU A 121 12.63 -15.80 -14.60
CA LEU A 121 11.41 -15.23 -15.19
C LEU A 121 10.49 -16.31 -15.76
N LEU A 122 11.06 -17.33 -16.41
CA LEU A 122 10.30 -18.42 -17.00
C LEU A 122 9.73 -19.40 -15.96
N SER A 123 10.31 -19.46 -14.76
CA SER A 123 9.79 -20.29 -13.66
C SER A 123 8.67 -19.63 -12.87
N LEU A 124 8.38 -18.34 -13.11
CA LEU A 124 7.27 -17.64 -12.46
C LEU A 124 5.96 -18.03 -13.11
N ASP A 125 5.10 -18.65 -12.29
CA ASP A 125 3.77 -19.15 -12.65
C ASP A 125 2.72 -18.04 -12.78
N SER A 126 2.96 -16.87 -12.19
CA SER A 126 1.97 -15.79 -12.13
C SER A 126 2.57 -14.39 -11.98
N THR A 127 1.76 -13.39 -12.36
CA THR A 127 2.06 -11.98 -12.10
C THR A 127 2.16 -11.68 -10.60
N THR A 128 1.38 -12.39 -9.77
CA THR A 128 1.45 -12.30 -8.31
C THR A 128 2.82 -12.75 -7.79
N SER A 129 3.40 -13.82 -8.36
CA SER A 129 4.73 -14.31 -8.01
C SER A 129 5.82 -13.28 -8.32
N ILE A 130 5.71 -12.58 -9.46
CA ILE A 130 6.58 -11.45 -9.80
C ILE A 130 6.46 -10.34 -8.75
N LEU A 131 5.24 -9.90 -8.44
CA LEU A 131 4.99 -8.83 -7.47
C LEU A 131 5.49 -9.19 -6.07
N ASN A 132 5.27 -10.42 -5.63
CA ASN A 132 5.76 -10.94 -4.36
C ASN A 132 7.29 -10.97 -4.31
N MET A 133 7.93 -11.37 -5.41
CA MET A 133 9.39 -11.37 -5.49
C MET A 133 9.97 -9.95 -5.38
N ILE A 134 9.34 -8.96 -6.03
CA ILE A 134 9.74 -7.55 -5.94
C ILE A 134 9.64 -7.05 -4.50
N ILE A 135 8.46 -7.15 -3.88
CA ILE A 135 8.25 -6.61 -2.52
C ILE A 135 9.11 -7.33 -1.48
N ASN A 136 9.36 -8.64 -1.64
CA ASN A 136 10.24 -9.40 -0.75
C ASN A 136 11.70 -8.99 -0.89
N LYS A 137 12.19 -8.72 -2.12
CA LYS A 137 13.55 -8.20 -2.32
C LYS A 137 13.73 -6.85 -1.64
N GLU A 138 12.74 -5.95 -1.74
CA GLU A 138 12.79 -4.66 -1.04
C GLU A 138 12.75 -4.82 0.49
N CYS A 139 11.78 -5.57 1.01
CA CYS A 139 11.61 -5.75 2.46
C CYS A 139 12.82 -6.44 3.11
N ARG A 140 13.41 -7.45 2.44
CA ARG A 140 14.57 -8.20 2.98
C ARG A 140 15.79 -7.30 3.18
N LYS A 141 16.02 -6.35 2.27
CA LYS A 141 17.12 -5.37 2.39
C LYS A 141 16.95 -4.47 3.62
N LEU A 142 15.71 -4.12 3.95
CA LEU A 142 15.41 -3.27 5.10
C LEU A 142 15.54 -4.02 6.43
N SER A 143 15.13 -5.29 6.47
CA SER A 143 15.30 -6.12 7.67
C SER A 143 16.76 -6.26 8.10
N SER A 144 17.72 -6.19 7.17
CA SER A 144 19.16 -6.26 7.50
C SER A 144 19.85 -4.91 7.63
N GLY A 145 19.27 -3.81 7.13
CA GLY A 145 19.89 -2.48 7.10
C GLY A 145 19.77 -1.67 8.40
N GLY A 146 18.90 -2.11 9.32
CA GLY A 146 18.65 -1.43 10.60
C GLY A 146 17.77 -0.17 10.46
N TYR A 147 17.54 0.50 11.60
CA TYR A 147 16.57 1.60 11.71
C TYR A 147 16.83 2.76 10.73
N ASN A 148 18.08 3.20 10.59
CA ASN A 148 18.42 4.34 9.73
C ASN A 148 18.10 4.10 8.25
N ASP A 149 18.20 2.86 7.78
CA ASP A 149 17.83 2.52 6.40
C ASP A 149 16.31 2.49 6.20
N ILE A 150 15.57 2.09 7.24
CA ILE A 150 14.11 2.22 7.26
C ILE A 150 13.69 3.69 7.20
N VAL A 151 14.31 4.58 8.00
CA VAL A 151 14.03 6.03 7.97
C VAL A 151 14.21 6.60 6.56
N LYS A 152 15.35 6.30 5.93
CA LYS A 152 15.62 6.72 4.54
C LYS A 152 14.60 6.13 3.57
N TYR A 153 14.19 4.88 3.77
CA TYR A 153 13.23 4.21 2.90
C TYR A 153 11.86 4.89 2.97
N TYR A 154 11.32 5.14 4.18
CA TYR A 154 10.04 5.82 4.36
C TYR A 154 10.05 7.24 3.79
N LYS A 155 11.14 7.98 3.97
CA LYS A 155 11.30 9.31 3.40
C LYS A 155 11.33 9.28 1.87
N ARG A 156 12.00 8.31 1.25
CA ARG A 156 12.12 8.21 -0.21
C ARG A 156 10.85 7.67 -0.89
N HIS A 157 10.23 6.62 -0.33
CA HIS A 157 9.11 5.93 -0.99
C HIS A 157 7.76 6.52 -0.61
N PHE A 158 7.62 6.98 0.63
CA PHE A 158 6.34 7.49 1.12
C PHE A 158 6.34 9.00 1.36
N ASN A 159 7.49 9.68 1.28
CA ASN A 159 7.68 11.06 1.73
C ASN A 159 7.27 11.26 3.20
N ILE A 160 7.56 10.27 4.04
CA ILE A 160 7.28 10.33 5.46
C ILE A 160 8.61 10.40 6.20
N ASP A 161 8.85 11.50 6.91
CA ASP A 161 10.03 11.66 7.75
C ASP A 161 9.80 11.07 9.15
N ILE A 162 9.86 9.75 9.25
CA ILE A 162 9.58 9.05 10.52
C ILE A 162 10.57 9.40 11.63
N GLY A 163 11.77 9.90 11.30
CA GLY A 163 12.75 10.35 12.29
C GLY A 163 12.33 11.62 13.04
N SER A 164 11.35 12.35 12.50
CA SER A 164 10.76 13.53 13.14
C SER A 164 9.66 13.20 14.16
N PHE A 165 9.14 11.98 14.16
CA PHE A 165 8.09 11.58 15.10
C PHE A 165 8.65 11.44 16.51
N HIS A 166 7.83 11.78 17.50
CA HIS A 166 8.13 11.47 18.89
C HIS A 166 8.45 9.97 19.05
N PRO A 167 9.52 9.59 19.77
CA PRO A 167 10.38 10.43 20.64
C PRO A 167 11.56 11.14 19.93
N GLY A 168 11.66 11.01 18.61
CA GLY A 168 12.69 11.61 17.77
C GLY A 168 13.76 10.61 17.37
N ASN A 169 14.45 10.90 16.26
CA ASN A 169 15.41 9.99 15.63
C ASN A 169 16.50 9.50 16.58
N LYS A 170 17.07 10.39 17.40
CA LYS A 170 18.16 10.03 18.34
C LYS A 170 17.72 9.01 19.38
N ARG A 171 16.53 9.19 19.96
CA ARG A 171 15.97 8.28 20.96
C ARG A 171 15.59 6.94 20.33
N MET A 172 14.97 6.96 19.16
CA MET A 172 14.68 5.74 18.41
C MET A 172 15.95 4.96 18.06
N GLU A 173 16.99 5.65 17.60
CA GLU A 173 18.28 5.05 17.30
C GLU A 173 18.94 4.43 18.54
N GLU A 174 18.87 5.10 19.70
CA GLU A 174 19.32 4.54 20.98
C GLU A 174 18.56 3.25 21.33
N ILE A 175 17.24 3.25 21.12
CA ILE A 175 16.40 2.09 21.43
C ILE A 175 16.86 0.86 20.62
N HIS A 176 17.09 1.02 19.31
CA HIS A 176 17.59 -0.06 18.45
C HIS A 176 19.04 -0.45 18.79
N ASP A 177 19.93 0.51 19.07
CA ASP A 177 21.33 0.24 19.42
C ASP A 177 21.44 -0.57 20.73
N ARG A 178 20.63 -0.23 21.74
CA ARG A 178 20.57 -0.99 23.00
C ARG A 178 20.10 -2.43 22.75
N ARG A 179 19.09 -2.63 21.91
CA ARG A 179 18.63 -3.98 21.52
C ARG A 179 19.76 -4.74 20.82
N HIS A 180 20.48 -4.09 19.91
CA HIS A 180 21.63 -4.70 19.23
C HIS A 180 22.70 -5.15 20.24
N LEU A 181 23.05 -4.31 21.22
CA LEU A 181 24.01 -4.67 22.27
C LEU A 181 23.52 -5.83 23.15
N LEU A 182 22.25 -5.85 23.54
CA LEU A 182 21.67 -6.94 24.33
C LEU A 182 21.72 -8.27 23.57
N VAL A 183 21.35 -8.28 22.29
CA VAL A 183 21.29 -9.49 21.47
C VAL A 183 22.67 -9.98 21.04
N HIS A 184 23.56 -9.09 20.62
CA HIS A 184 24.82 -9.46 19.98
C HIS A 184 26.07 -9.31 20.86
N LYS A 185 25.98 -8.54 21.96
CA LYS A 185 27.12 -8.27 22.86
C LYS A 185 26.81 -8.57 24.33
N LEU A 186 25.75 -9.32 24.62
CA LEU A 186 25.32 -9.63 26.00
C LEU A 186 25.18 -8.37 26.86
N GLY A 187 24.69 -7.29 26.26
CA GLY A 187 24.52 -5.98 26.89
C GLY A 187 25.80 -5.18 27.07
N LYS A 188 26.99 -5.67 26.67
CA LYS A 188 28.26 -4.92 26.83
C LYS A 188 28.39 -3.80 25.80
N THR A 189 28.67 -2.59 26.27
CA THR A 189 28.88 -1.41 25.40
C THR A 189 30.30 -1.39 24.84
N ASP A 190 30.48 -0.96 23.60
CA ASP A 190 31.80 -0.69 23.02
C ASP A 190 32.20 0.80 23.12
N LYS A 191 33.37 1.17 22.58
CA LYS A 191 33.83 2.56 22.54
C LYS A 191 32.94 3.45 21.66
N ALA A 192 32.38 2.90 20.57
CA ALA A 192 31.56 3.65 19.63
C ALA A 192 30.22 4.05 20.27
N TYR A 193 29.53 3.12 20.93
CA TYR A 193 28.31 3.37 21.67
C TYR A 193 28.51 4.39 22.79
N ARG A 194 29.57 4.20 23.61
CA ARG A 194 29.89 5.10 24.72
C ARG A 194 30.15 6.53 24.27
N LYS A 195 30.86 6.69 23.14
CA LYS A 195 31.07 8.00 22.51
C LYS A 195 29.77 8.60 21.95
N LYS A 196 28.95 7.78 21.29
CA LYS A 196 27.69 8.22 20.66
C LYS A 196 26.66 8.75 21.66
N TYR A 197 26.53 8.09 22.81
CA TYR A 197 25.55 8.43 23.85
C TYR A 197 26.15 9.11 25.09
N ASN A 198 27.42 9.53 25.01
CA ASN A 198 28.16 10.19 26.11
C ASN A 198 28.01 9.45 27.46
N THR A 199 28.26 8.14 27.47
CA THR A 199 28.13 7.30 28.67
C THR A 199 29.42 6.57 28.99
N THR A 200 29.71 6.43 30.28
CA THR A 200 30.86 5.67 30.80
C THR A 200 30.51 4.22 31.16
N SER A 201 29.22 3.89 31.19
CA SER A 201 28.72 2.56 31.55
C SER A 201 29.30 1.48 30.65
N THR A 202 29.76 0.38 31.23
CA THR A 202 30.32 -0.77 30.50
C THR A 202 29.26 -1.73 29.97
N SER A 203 28.02 -1.59 30.44
CA SER A 203 26.87 -2.39 30.05
C SER A 203 25.62 -1.52 29.95
N VAL A 204 24.73 -1.90 29.05
CA VAL A 204 23.38 -1.34 28.96
C VAL A 204 22.56 -1.89 30.13
N LEU A 205 21.85 -1.02 30.83
CA LEU A 205 20.88 -1.40 31.85
C LEU A 205 19.48 -1.00 31.38
N ILE A 206 18.57 -1.97 31.37
CA ILE A 206 17.14 -1.74 31.16
C ILE A 206 16.48 -1.80 32.54
N ASN A 207 16.27 -0.63 33.14
CA ASN A 207 15.45 -0.52 34.35
C ASN A 207 13.96 -0.45 33.97
N GLU A 208 13.10 -0.55 34.97
CA GLU A 208 11.65 -0.52 34.78
C GLU A 208 11.16 0.78 34.13
N GLU A 209 11.67 1.91 34.61
CA GLU A 209 11.34 3.24 34.07
C GLU A 209 11.65 3.33 32.57
N TYR A 210 12.87 2.95 32.17
CA TYR A 210 13.29 2.95 30.77
C TYR A 210 12.45 2.01 29.91
N LEU A 211 12.07 0.83 30.43
CA LEU A 211 11.20 -0.10 29.70
C LEU A 211 9.81 0.51 29.45
N LEU A 212 9.21 1.12 30.48
CA LEU A 212 7.87 1.72 30.38
C LEU A 212 7.89 2.96 29.47
N GLU A 213 8.93 3.79 29.56
CA GLU A 213 9.16 4.88 28.62
C GLU A 213 9.27 4.37 27.19
N ALA A 214 10.09 3.34 26.94
CA ALA A 214 10.24 2.76 25.61
C ALA A 214 8.90 2.20 25.07
N ILE A 215 8.09 1.55 25.91
CA ILE A 215 6.75 1.11 25.53
C ILE A 215 5.87 2.29 25.08
N SER A 216 5.89 3.38 25.84
CA SER A 216 5.14 4.60 25.54
C SER A 216 5.63 5.27 24.24
N ASP A 217 6.94 5.42 24.11
CA ASP A 217 7.63 5.96 22.94
C ASP A 217 7.21 5.20 21.67
N LEU A 218 7.30 3.87 21.71
CA LEU A 218 7.00 3.00 20.57
C LEU A 218 5.51 2.97 20.22
N ARG A 219 4.62 3.03 21.22
CA ARG A 219 3.17 3.17 21.02
C ARG A 219 2.83 4.50 20.33
N THR A 220 3.42 5.60 20.80
CA THR A 220 3.19 6.93 20.23
C THR A 220 3.76 7.01 18.81
N PHE A 221 5.00 6.56 18.62
CA PHE A 221 5.67 6.51 17.32
C PHE A 221 4.86 5.72 16.28
N SER A 222 4.44 4.50 16.62
CA SER A 222 3.66 3.65 15.70
C SER A 222 2.30 4.26 15.35
N SER A 223 1.65 4.94 16.30
CA SER A 223 0.39 5.66 16.05
C SER A 223 0.57 6.82 15.07
N LEU A 224 1.60 7.65 15.27
CA LEU A 224 1.93 8.75 14.36
C LEU A 224 2.25 8.25 12.95
N LEU A 225 3.03 7.17 12.85
CA LEU A 225 3.34 6.53 11.58
C LEU A 225 2.09 6.03 10.86
N LYS A 226 1.22 5.32 11.59
CA LYS A 226 -0.03 4.80 11.04
C LYS A 226 -0.94 5.92 10.55
N ASN A 227 -1.06 7.02 11.30
CA ASN A 227 -1.85 8.18 10.89
C ASN A 227 -1.29 8.87 9.63
N GLN A 228 0.04 9.02 9.55
CA GLN A 228 0.69 9.58 8.37
C GLN A 228 0.55 8.67 7.14
N LEU A 229 0.70 7.36 7.30
CA LEU A 229 0.44 6.41 6.22
C LEU A 229 -1.01 6.46 5.74
N ASP A 230 -1.98 6.46 6.66
CA ASP A 230 -3.41 6.59 6.34
C ASP A 230 -3.68 7.89 5.56
N TYR A 231 -3.05 9.00 5.93
CA TYR A 231 -3.16 10.26 5.20
C TYR A 231 -2.64 10.14 3.76
N ARG A 232 -1.41 9.64 3.57
CA ARG A 232 -0.79 9.48 2.23
C ARG A 232 -1.59 8.52 1.35
N LEU A 233 -2.08 7.43 1.95
CA LEU A 233 -2.91 6.41 1.31
C LEU A 233 -4.27 6.93 0.84
N ASN A 234 -4.81 7.98 1.45
CA ASN A 234 -6.09 8.57 1.07
C ASN A 234 -5.94 9.73 0.08
N ASN A 235 -4.86 10.51 0.18
CA ASN A 235 -4.72 11.77 -0.56
C ASN A 235 -3.71 11.74 -1.72
N ASP A 236 -2.61 11.01 -1.59
CA ASP A 236 -1.47 11.13 -2.50
C ASP A 236 -1.38 9.96 -3.47
N PHE A 237 -1.65 8.73 -3.00
CA PHE A 237 -1.57 7.52 -3.83
C PHE A 237 -2.88 7.18 -4.57
N THR A 238 -3.89 8.03 -4.47
CA THR A 238 -5.19 7.87 -5.15
C THR A 238 -5.36 8.79 -6.35
N LYS A 239 -4.40 9.69 -6.60
CA LYS A 239 -4.33 10.42 -7.86
C LYS A 239 -3.87 9.45 -8.94
N THR A 240 -4.82 8.73 -9.52
CA THR A 240 -4.62 8.05 -10.78
C THR A 240 -4.10 9.07 -11.76
N ASP A 241 -2.80 8.96 -12.08
CA ASP A 241 -2.24 9.57 -13.27
C ASP A 241 -3.24 9.32 -14.41
N LYS A 242 -3.85 10.39 -14.92
CA LYS A 242 -4.53 10.39 -16.23
C LYS A 242 -3.46 10.22 -17.32
N LYS A 243 -2.65 9.17 -17.22
CA LYS A 243 -1.80 8.73 -18.32
C LYS A 243 -2.74 8.14 -19.35
N GLU A 244 -2.58 8.62 -20.57
CA GLU A 244 -3.27 8.19 -21.78
C GLU A 244 -3.57 6.69 -21.73
N PHE A 245 -4.79 6.33 -21.34
CA PHE A 245 -5.27 5.00 -21.62
C PHE A 245 -5.30 4.92 -23.15
N LYS A 246 -4.29 4.29 -23.75
CA LYS A 246 -4.43 3.71 -25.08
C LYS A 246 -5.78 3.01 -25.09
N SER A 247 -6.74 3.55 -25.85
CA SER A 247 -8.17 3.27 -25.67
C SER A 247 -8.43 1.76 -25.70
N LYS A 248 -8.55 1.15 -24.51
CA LYS A 248 -8.93 -0.25 -24.40
C LYS A 248 -10.41 -0.33 -24.77
N LYS A 249 -10.74 -1.25 -25.68
CA LYS A 249 -12.10 -1.41 -26.20
C LYS A 249 -12.66 -2.73 -25.71
N THR A 250 -13.98 -2.76 -25.51
CA THR A 250 -14.70 -4.01 -25.25
C THR A 250 -15.43 -4.43 -26.51
N ARG A 251 -15.43 -5.73 -26.79
CA ARG A 251 -16.21 -6.35 -27.87
C ARG A 251 -16.95 -7.55 -27.32
N ILE A 252 -18.17 -7.72 -27.82
CA ILE A 252 -18.98 -8.90 -27.55
C ILE A 252 -19.00 -9.72 -28.83
N ILE A 253 -18.66 -11.00 -28.72
CA ILE A 253 -18.61 -11.95 -29.83
C ILE A 253 -19.61 -13.05 -29.54
N GLU A 254 -20.40 -13.42 -30.53
CA GLU A 254 -21.28 -14.58 -30.50
C GLU A 254 -20.77 -15.58 -31.57
N LEU A 255 -20.54 -16.82 -31.16
CA LEU A 255 -20.04 -17.92 -31.99
C LEU A 255 -21.09 -19.02 -32.02
N THR A 256 -21.50 -19.44 -33.22
CA THR A 256 -22.40 -20.60 -33.41
C THR A 256 -21.60 -21.77 -33.96
N HIS A 257 -21.65 -22.91 -33.27
CA HIS A 257 -20.83 -24.10 -33.50
C HIS A 257 -21.65 -25.38 -33.25
N PRO A 258 -21.19 -26.55 -33.75
CA PRO A 258 -21.80 -27.83 -33.41
C PRO A 258 -21.87 -28.07 -31.91
N GLU A 259 -22.85 -28.85 -31.48
CA GLU A 259 -23.06 -29.19 -30.08
C GLU A 259 -21.77 -29.66 -29.39
N ASN A 260 -21.50 -29.09 -28.20
CA ASN A 260 -20.36 -29.40 -27.34
C ASN A 260 -18.96 -29.14 -27.94
N TYR A 261 -18.84 -28.34 -28.98
CA TYR A 261 -17.52 -27.97 -29.52
C TYR A 261 -16.73 -27.08 -28.53
N GLU A 262 -15.51 -27.50 -28.17
CA GLU A 262 -14.59 -26.70 -27.37
C GLU A 262 -13.57 -25.96 -28.23
N PHE A 263 -13.55 -24.64 -28.09
CA PHE A 263 -12.58 -23.81 -28.79
C PHE A 263 -11.23 -23.84 -28.07
N GLU A 264 -10.23 -24.46 -28.69
CA GLU A 264 -8.83 -24.46 -28.24
C GLU A 264 -8.32 -23.05 -27.90
N PHE A 265 -8.73 -22.04 -28.69
CA PHE A 265 -8.33 -20.64 -28.49
C PHE A 265 -8.97 -19.95 -27.28
N LEU A 266 -9.96 -20.57 -26.66
CA LEU A 266 -10.56 -20.12 -25.39
C LEU A 266 -9.88 -20.74 -24.18
N SER A 267 -8.96 -21.69 -24.37
CA SER A 267 -8.12 -22.17 -23.27
C SER A 267 -7.34 -21.00 -22.66
N LYS A 268 -7.19 -21.00 -21.33
CA LYS A 268 -6.56 -19.90 -20.59
C LYS A 268 -5.13 -19.63 -21.07
N ASP A 269 -4.46 -20.67 -21.54
CA ASP A 269 -3.07 -20.64 -21.94
C ASP A 269 -2.88 -20.60 -23.46
N TYR A 270 -3.93 -20.37 -24.24
CA TYR A 270 -3.76 -20.25 -25.69
C TYR A 270 -2.93 -19.02 -26.05
N GLU A 271 -1.88 -19.25 -26.81
CA GLU A 271 -0.86 -18.25 -27.15
C GLU A 271 -1.01 -17.81 -28.60
N PHE A 272 -0.89 -16.50 -28.85
CA PHE A 272 -0.95 -15.96 -30.20
C PHE A 272 -0.19 -14.64 -30.32
N TRP A 273 0.15 -14.26 -31.55
CA TRP A 273 0.87 -13.04 -31.85
C TRP A 273 -0.05 -11.92 -32.33
N ALA A 274 0.19 -10.70 -31.84
CA ALA A 274 -0.52 -9.49 -32.21
C ALA A 274 0.42 -8.45 -32.86
N GLY A 275 0.97 -8.79 -34.04
CA GLY A 275 2.15 -8.09 -34.57
C GLY A 275 3.39 -8.68 -33.88
N ASP A 276 4.19 -7.84 -33.25
CA ASP A 276 5.42 -8.25 -32.54
C ASP A 276 5.18 -8.55 -31.05
N GLU A 277 3.94 -8.43 -30.58
CA GLU A 277 3.57 -8.69 -29.19
C GLU A 277 3.04 -10.11 -29.01
N PHE A 278 3.63 -10.83 -28.06
CA PHE A 278 3.16 -12.14 -27.62
C PHE A 278 1.98 -11.99 -26.64
N CYS A 279 0.86 -12.63 -26.93
CA CYS A 279 -0.39 -12.49 -26.18
C CYS A 279 -0.95 -13.85 -25.76
N LYS A 280 -1.65 -13.88 -24.62
CA LYS A 280 -2.42 -15.04 -24.14
C LYS A 280 -3.91 -14.75 -24.11
N SER A 281 -4.75 -15.73 -24.41
CA SER A 281 -6.21 -15.55 -24.41
C SER A 281 -6.77 -15.07 -23.07
N ASN A 282 -6.22 -15.52 -21.93
CA ASN A 282 -6.65 -15.06 -20.60
C ASN A 282 -6.44 -13.56 -20.34
N SER A 283 -5.55 -12.91 -21.08
CA SER A 283 -5.29 -11.47 -20.95
C SER A 283 -6.36 -10.61 -21.61
N ILE A 284 -7.24 -11.23 -22.43
CA ILE A 284 -8.20 -10.55 -23.29
C ILE A 284 -9.62 -11.05 -23.06
N VAL A 285 -9.81 -12.36 -22.89
CA VAL A 285 -11.11 -12.99 -22.65
C VAL A 285 -11.49 -12.74 -21.19
N LYS A 286 -12.44 -11.84 -20.99
CA LYS A 286 -12.93 -11.46 -19.66
C LYS A 286 -14.03 -12.40 -19.17
N LYS A 287 -14.89 -12.84 -20.08
CA LYS A 287 -16.03 -13.70 -19.79
C LYS A 287 -16.35 -14.61 -20.96
N VAL A 288 -16.73 -15.84 -20.65
CA VAL A 288 -17.25 -16.85 -21.59
C VAL A 288 -18.58 -17.33 -21.04
N ASP A 289 -19.66 -17.09 -21.76
CA ASP A 289 -21.01 -17.54 -21.41
C ASP A 289 -21.50 -18.52 -22.49
N LYS A 290 -21.84 -19.75 -22.12
CA LYS A 290 -22.56 -20.68 -23.01
C LYS A 290 -24.04 -20.34 -22.92
N ILE A 291 -24.65 -19.90 -24.03
CA ILE A 291 -26.08 -19.53 -24.06
C ILE A 291 -26.92 -20.80 -24.23
N ASP A 292 -26.51 -21.68 -25.14
CA ASP A 292 -27.09 -22.98 -25.42
C ASP A 292 -25.97 -23.96 -25.82
N SER A 293 -26.31 -25.16 -26.27
CA SER A 293 -25.34 -26.19 -26.67
C SER A 293 -24.54 -25.82 -27.93
N GLU A 294 -25.02 -24.86 -28.73
CA GLU A 294 -24.48 -24.50 -30.04
C GLU A 294 -23.95 -23.06 -30.10
N THR A 295 -24.16 -22.25 -29.05
CA THR A 295 -23.86 -20.82 -29.06
C THR A 295 -23.03 -20.42 -27.84
N THR A 296 -21.83 -19.93 -28.10
CA THR A 296 -20.92 -19.38 -27.10
C THR A 296 -20.77 -17.86 -27.27
N LYS A 297 -20.96 -17.11 -26.18
CA LYS A 297 -20.78 -15.66 -26.12
C LYS A 297 -19.50 -15.32 -25.36
N LEU A 298 -18.71 -14.42 -25.95
CA LEU A 298 -17.42 -13.97 -25.41
C LEU A 298 -17.44 -12.46 -25.17
N GLU A 299 -17.03 -12.04 -23.98
CA GLU A 299 -16.69 -10.65 -23.70
C GLU A 299 -15.16 -10.52 -23.75
N VAL A 300 -14.65 -9.79 -24.73
CA VAL A 300 -13.21 -9.58 -24.92
C VAL A 300 -12.85 -8.11 -24.71
N PHE A 301 -11.71 -7.86 -24.05
CA PHE A 301 -11.24 -6.53 -23.69
C PHE A 301 -9.74 -6.42 -23.91
N GLY A 302 -9.28 -5.34 -24.52
CA GLY A 302 -7.85 -5.14 -24.75
C GLY A 302 -7.53 -3.94 -25.62
N GLU A 303 -6.25 -3.80 -25.95
CA GLU A 303 -5.80 -2.80 -26.92
C GLU A 303 -6.34 -3.12 -28.32
N THR A 304 -6.55 -2.07 -29.13
CA THR A 304 -7.20 -2.23 -30.45
C THR A 304 -6.43 -3.18 -31.38
N GLN A 305 -5.09 -3.16 -31.34
CA GLN A 305 -4.24 -4.05 -32.16
C GLN A 305 -4.36 -5.51 -31.73
N VAL A 306 -4.25 -5.77 -30.41
CA VAL A 306 -4.38 -7.10 -29.82
C VAL A 306 -5.76 -7.69 -30.10
N LEU A 307 -6.83 -6.91 -29.88
CA LEU A 307 -8.19 -7.33 -30.19
C LEU A 307 -8.38 -7.65 -31.67
N ARG A 308 -7.83 -6.83 -32.58
CA ARG A 308 -7.91 -7.11 -34.02
C ARG A 308 -7.21 -8.42 -34.39
N ALA A 309 -6.05 -8.70 -33.80
CA ALA A 309 -5.34 -9.96 -34.02
C ALA A 309 -6.14 -11.16 -33.49
N PHE A 310 -6.68 -11.05 -32.28
CA PHE A 310 -7.51 -12.10 -31.67
C PHE A 310 -8.79 -12.37 -32.48
N LEU A 311 -9.52 -11.31 -32.86
CA LEU A 311 -10.71 -11.43 -33.70
C LEU A 311 -10.40 -12.05 -35.08
N ARG A 312 -9.24 -11.72 -35.66
CA ARG A 312 -8.78 -12.32 -36.92
C ARG A 312 -8.52 -13.82 -36.76
N LEU A 313 -7.96 -14.23 -35.63
CA LEU A 313 -7.73 -15.63 -35.29
C LEU A 313 -9.05 -16.40 -35.18
N ILE A 314 -10.02 -15.85 -34.42
CA ILE A 314 -11.35 -16.43 -34.27
C ILE A 314 -12.03 -16.57 -35.65
N ARG A 315 -12.09 -15.50 -36.44
CA ARG A 315 -12.73 -15.53 -37.78
C ARG A 315 -12.10 -16.56 -38.70
N ARG A 316 -10.77 -16.71 -38.69
CA ARG A 316 -10.08 -17.73 -39.50
C ARG A 316 -10.47 -19.15 -39.09
N ARG A 317 -10.57 -19.42 -37.78
CA ARG A 317 -10.98 -20.73 -37.26
C ARG A 317 -12.45 -21.01 -37.56
N CYS A 318 -13.34 -20.04 -37.36
CA CYS A 318 -14.75 -20.17 -37.72
C CYS A 318 -14.92 -20.46 -39.21
N LYS A 319 -14.23 -19.71 -40.09
CA LYS A 319 -14.28 -19.94 -41.54
C LYS A 319 -13.76 -21.33 -41.93
N LYS A 320 -12.68 -21.80 -41.31
CA LYS A 320 -12.10 -23.14 -41.58
C LYS A 320 -13.08 -24.26 -41.21
N ASN A 321 -13.85 -24.07 -40.15
CA ASN A 321 -14.75 -25.09 -39.61
C ASN A 321 -16.23 -24.90 -40.00
N GLY A 322 -16.56 -23.86 -40.77
CA GLY A 322 -17.94 -23.56 -41.18
C GLY A 322 -18.84 -22.96 -40.10
N PHE A 323 -18.27 -22.33 -39.07
CA PHE A 323 -19.00 -21.74 -37.94
C PHE A 323 -19.46 -20.31 -38.22
N GLU A 324 -20.58 -19.88 -37.62
CA GLU A 324 -21.01 -18.48 -37.68
C GLU A 324 -20.27 -17.61 -36.65
N PHE A 325 -19.92 -16.39 -37.05
CA PHE A 325 -19.27 -15.39 -36.21
C PHE A 325 -20.05 -14.07 -36.28
N LYS A 326 -20.51 -13.58 -35.13
CA LYS A 326 -21.19 -12.28 -35.01
C LYS A 326 -20.45 -11.39 -34.00
N GLU A 327 -20.03 -10.20 -34.43
CA GLU A 327 -19.37 -9.21 -33.58
C GLU A 327 -20.34 -8.05 -33.29
N LYS A 328 -20.59 -7.78 -32.01
CA LYS A 328 -21.29 -6.57 -31.56
C LYS A 328 -20.28 -5.60 -30.97
N LYS A 329 -20.20 -4.41 -31.56
CA LYS A 329 -19.43 -3.32 -30.99
C LYS A 329 -20.21 -2.80 -29.79
N GLN A 330 -19.69 -3.03 -28.58
CA GLN A 330 -20.17 -2.29 -27.43
C GLN A 330 -19.65 -0.86 -27.60
N SER A 331 -20.56 0.06 -27.95
CA SER A 331 -20.27 1.49 -27.83
C SER A 331 -20.03 1.76 -26.36
N ASN A 332 -18.79 2.06 -25.98
CA ASN A 332 -18.55 2.64 -24.67
C ASN A 332 -19.28 3.99 -24.68
N ASN A 333 -20.31 4.13 -23.86
CA ASN A 333 -20.88 5.43 -23.46
C ASN A 333 -19.84 6.20 -22.61
N GLY A 334 -18.74 6.58 -23.25
CA GLY A 334 -17.62 7.31 -22.67
C GLY A 334 -17.05 8.21 -23.74
N THR A 335 -17.64 9.40 -23.87
CA THR A 335 -17.09 10.59 -24.51
C THR A 335 -16.34 10.35 -25.82
N ASN A 336 -17.06 9.90 -26.85
CA ASN A 336 -16.80 10.46 -28.17
C ASN A 336 -17.47 11.83 -28.18
N VAL A 337 -16.70 12.87 -27.88
CA VAL A 337 -17.00 14.19 -28.43
C VAL A 337 -16.72 14.06 -29.93
N GLU A 338 -17.68 13.54 -30.67
CA GLU A 338 -17.87 14.01 -32.02
C GLU A 338 -18.10 15.50 -31.88
N TYR A 339 -17.16 16.30 -32.39
CA TYR A 339 -17.45 17.69 -32.75
C TYR A 339 -18.48 17.65 -33.89
N SER A 340 -19.72 17.28 -33.57
CA SER A 340 -20.84 17.91 -34.23
C SER A 340 -20.83 19.33 -33.68
N GLN A 341 -20.25 20.25 -34.45
CA GLN A 341 -20.68 21.63 -34.41
C GLN A 341 -22.20 21.59 -34.59
N LYS A 342 -22.96 21.55 -33.49
CA LYS A 342 -24.33 22.01 -33.53
C LYS A 342 -24.20 23.47 -33.93
N LEU A 343 -24.42 23.76 -35.21
CA LEU A 343 -24.71 25.09 -35.69
C LEU A 343 -25.73 25.69 -34.72
N LEU A 344 -25.28 26.66 -33.95
CA LEU A 344 -26.20 27.48 -33.19
C LEU A 344 -27.06 28.22 -34.22
N ASP A 345 -28.36 28.26 -33.95
CA ASP A 345 -29.32 29.00 -34.76
C ASP A 345 -28.85 30.45 -34.96
N GLU A 346 -28.82 30.94 -36.21
CA GLU A 346 -28.23 32.24 -36.56
C GLU A 346 -28.92 33.39 -35.81
N ASP A 347 -30.23 33.28 -35.59
CA ASP A 347 -31.01 34.22 -34.79
C ASP A 347 -30.55 34.30 -33.33
N LEU A 348 -30.06 33.19 -32.78
CA LEU A 348 -29.57 33.12 -31.41
C LEU A 348 -28.16 33.71 -31.30
N ILE A 349 -27.34 33.56 -32.33
CA ILE A 349 -26.02 34.20 -32.45
C ILE A 349 -26.18 35.73 -32.51
N LEU A 350 -27.14 36.22 -33.29
CA LEU A 350 -27.41 37.67 -33.40
C LEU A 350 -27.89 38.26 -32.07
N LYS A 351 -28.74 37.53 -31.33
CA LYS A 351 -29.17 37.92 -29.98
C LYS A 351 -28.00 37.97 -28.98
N ILE A 352 -27.07 37.01 -29.08
CA ILE A 352 -25.85 37.03 -28.25
C ILE A 352 -24.98 38.23 -28.62
N LYS A 353 -24.81 38.55 -29.91
CA LYS A 353 -24.03 39.70 -30.40
C LYS A 353 -24.56 41.03 -29.84
N ASN A 354 -25.88 41.22 -29.86
CA ASN A 354 -26.52 42.47 -29.41
C ASN A 354 -26.45 42.68 -27.89
N GLU A 355 -26.30 41.62 -27.10
CA GLU A 355 -26.19 41.70 -25.64
C GLU A 355 -24.74 41.80 -25.13
N LEU A 356 -23.75 41.67 -26.02
CA LEU A 356 -22.34 41.81 -25.67
C LEU A 356 -21.95 43.30 -25.65
N PRO A 357 -21.30 43.80 -24.58
CA PRO A 357 -20.74 45.14 -24.57
C PRO A 357 -19.51 45.23 -25.50
N GLU A 358 -19.03 46.44 -25.75
CA GLU A 358 -17.76 46.63 -26.48
C GLU A 358 -16.61 45.92 -25.75
N GLN A 359 -15.70 45.30 -26.52
CA GLN A 359 -14.53 44.62 -25.96
C GLN A 359 -13.52 45.64 -25.41
N PRO A 360 -12.76 45.30 -24.34
CA PRO A 360 -12.62 43.99 -23.69
C PRO A 360 -13.74 43.64 -22.68
N TRP A 361 -14.07 42.34 -22.58
CA TRP A 361 -15.11 41.88 -21.63
C TRP A 361 -14.53 41.43 -20.30
N GLU A 362 -15.23 41.70 -19.20
CA GLU A 362 -14.85 41.17 -17.88
C GLU A 362 -14.90 39.64 -17.81
N LYS A 363 -14.13 39.07 -16.87
CA LYS A 363 -14.10 37.62 -16.63
C LYS A 363 -15.51 37.11 -16.31
N GLY A 364 -16.01 36.22 -17.15
CA GLY A 364 -17.32 35.58 -16.95
C GLY A 364 -18.48 36.23 -17.69
N ILE A 365 -18.24 37.10 -18.68
CA ILE A 365 -19.29 37.73 -19.51
C ILE A 365 -20.32 36.73 -20.09
N HIS A 366 -19.88 35.52 -20.46
CA HIS A 366 -20.76 34.46 -20.97
C HIS A 366 -21.81 34.01 -19.94
N LYS A 367 -21.57 34.16 -18.62
CA LYS A 367 -22.57 33.88 -17.59
C LYS A 367 -23.60 35.00 -17.48
N ILE A 368 -23.18 36.25 -17.69
CA ILE A 368 -24.04 37.43 -17.66
C ILE A 368 -25.01 37.38 -18.84
N VAL A 369 -24.47 37.17 -20.05
CA VAL A 369 -25.26 37.04 -21.28
C VAL A 369 -26.18 35.81 -21.22
N ALA A 370 -25.69 34.67 -20.71
CA ALA A 370 -26.52 33.48 -20.51
C ALA A 370 -27.72 33.73 -19.59
N LYS A 371 -27.50 34.44 -18.48
CA LYS A 371 -28.56 34.79 -17.52
C LYS A 371 -29.59 35.75 -18.12
N LYS A 372 -29.16 36.73 -18.93
CA LYS A 372 -30.05 37.68 -19.60
C LYS A 372 -30.92 37.02 -20.68
N LEU A 373 -30.33 36.16 -21.50
CA LEU A 373 -31.01 35.50 -22.61
C LEU A 373 -31.74 34.20 -22.19
N ASN A 374 -31.69 33.84 -20.90
CA ASN A 374 -32.23 32.60 -20.35
C ASN A 374 -31.74 31.34 -21.11
N ILE A 375 -30.45 31.32 -21.46
CA ILE A 375 -29.78 30.21 -22.17
C ILE A 375 -28.72 29.57 -21.28
N SER A 376 -28.26 28.36 -21.62
CA SER A 376 -27.18 27.73 -20.86
C SER A 376 -25.84 28.46 -21.05
N ASN A 377 -25.00 28.49 -20.01
CA ASN A 377 -23.64 29.05 -20.06
C ASN A 377 -22.82 28.46 -21.22
N LYS A 378 -23.05 27.18 -21.55
CA LYS A 378 -22.38 26.47 -22.64
C LYS A 378 -22.80 27.02 -24.02
N ILE A 379 -24.08 27.33 -24.20
CA ILE A 379 -24.61 27.93 -25.43
C ILE A 379 -24.06 29.35 -25.60
N SER A 380 -24.10 30.18 -24.56
CA SER A 380 -23.55 31.54 -24.61
C SER A 380 -22.04 31.53 -24.91
N SER A 381 -21.28 30.66 -24.25
CA SER A 381 -19.84 30.53 -24.50
C SER A 381 -19.53 30.06 -25.92
N SER A 382 -20.32 29.12 -26.46
CA SER A 382 -20.14 28.61 -27.82
C SER A 382 -20.52 29.66 -28.87
N GLY A 383 -21.58 30.45 -28.63
CA GLY A 383 -21.95 31.55 -29.52
C GLY A 383 -20.91 32.67 -29.56
N ILE A 384 -20.33 33.02 -28.41
CA ILE A 384 -19.21 33.97 -28.33
C ILE A 384 -17.98 33.46 -29.10
N GLN A 385 -17.65 32.18 -28.98
CA GLN A 385 -16.55 31.57 -29.74
C GLN A 385 -16.81 31.59 -31.24
N GLN A 386 -18.07 31.37 -31.66
CA GLN A 386 -18.47 31.44 -33.06
C GLN A 386 -18.39 32.86 -33.62
N LEU A 387 -18.77 33.89 -32.85
CA LEU A 387 -18.62 35.29 -33.24
C LEU A 387 -17.14 35.70 -33.38
N ILE A 388 -16.26 35.20 -32.50
CA ILE A 388 -14.81 35.41 -32.63
C ILE A 388 -14.27 34.69 -33.87
N ALA A 389 -14.71 33.45 -34.12
CA ALA A 389 -14.32 32.69 -35.31
C ALA A 389 -14.80 33.33 -36.62
N ASN A 390 -15.96 33.99 -36.60
CA ASN A 390 -16.52 34.73 -37.73
C ASN A 390 -15.86 36.11 -37.94
N GLY A 391 -14.98 36.55 -37.04
CA GLY A 391 -14.28 37.83 -37.13
C GLY A 391 -15.06 39.04 -36.62
N ASP A 392 -16.24 38.84 -36.01
CA ASP A 392 -17.05 39.92 -35.43
C ASP A 392 -16.40 40.53 -34.17
N PHE A 393 -15.54 39.77 -33.48
CA PHE A 393 -14.84 40.17 -32.27
C PHE A 393 -13.41 39.64 -32.23
N LYS A 394 -12.51 40.34 -31.53
CA LYS A 394 -11.13 39.88 -31.33
C LYS A 394 -11.07 38.80 -30.24
N MET A 395 -10.10 37.89 -30.36
CA MET A 395 -9.84 36.89 -29.33
C MET A 395 -9.37 37.57 -28.05
N GLN A 396 -9.89 37.13 -26.90
CA GLN A 396 -9.45 37.63 -25.61
C GLN A 396 -9.36 36.52 -24.58
N ILE A 397 -8.44 36.67 -23.63
CA ILE A 397 -8.29 35.79 -22.48
C ILE A 397 -8.28 36.66 -21.24
N ASP A 398 -9.11 36.31 -20.25
CA ASP A 398 -9.08 36.92 -18.93
C ASP A 398 -9.29 38.45 -18.90
N GLY A 399 -10.06 38.98 -19.85
CA GLY A 399 -10.37 40.40 -19.97
C GLY A 399 -9.31 41.24 -20.65
N LYS A 400 -8.38 40.60 -21.37
CA LYS A 400 -7.41 41.26 -22.25
C LYS A 400 -7.52 40.71 -23.66
N ILE A 401 -7.60 41.60 -24.64
CA ILE A 401 -7.56 41.26 -26.07
C ILE A 401 -6.15 40.73 -26.38
N ILE A 402 -6.10 39.59 -27.07
CA ILE A 402 -4.89 39.02 -27.62
C ILE A 402 -4.90 39.38 -29.10
N GLU A 403 -3.89 40.14 -29.54
CA GLU A 403 -3.67 40.40 -30.97
C GLU A 403 -3.15 39.16 -31.70
#